data_AF-G1VRW6-F1
#
_entry.id   AF-G1VRW6-F1
#
_cell.length_a   1.000
_cell.length_b   1.000
_cell.length_c   1.000
_cell.angle_alpha   90.00
_cell.angle_beta   90.00
_cell.angle_gamma   90.00
#
_symmetry.space_group_name_H-M   'P 1'
#
loop_
_entity.id
_entity.type
_entity.pdbx_description
1 polymer ?
#
loop_
_entity_poly.entity_id
_entity_poly.type
_entity_poly.pdbx_seq_one_letter_code
_entity_poly.pdbx_strand_id
1 'polypeptide(L)'
;MHELIKIQRDNDRITVLARDLHGFLEIESNFTTWFRRMCEYGFEETKDFVPFLEESTGGRPATDYQITIEMAKEIAMIQRNEKGKQARQYFIQLENDWNSPQKVMARALQMSQRELQTLRIENEEMKPKALFADAVSTSHDSILIGQLAKLIKQNGCDIGQNRLFTWMRENEYLCTKGDNYNMPTQKAMERGLFEIKERTVNNPDGSVRTTRTTKVTGKGQIYFVNKFCIHKG
;
A
#
# COMPACT_ATOMS: atom_id res chain seq x y z
N MET A 1 9.58 23.73 29.97
CA MET A 1 8.22 23.56 30.54
C MET A 1 8.28 22.34 31.44
N HIS A 2 7.82 22.42 32.69
CA HIS A 2 7.81 21.25 33.58
C HIS A 2 6.61 20.38 33.19
N GLU A 3 6.85 19.09 32.96
CA GLU A 3 5.80 18.12 32.61
C GLU A 3 4.93 17.88 33.85
N LEU A 4 3.68 18.37 33.81
CA LEU A 4 2.73 18.22 34.94
C LEU A 4 1.97 16.89 34.88
N ILE A 5 1.65 16.44 33.67
CA ILE A 5 0.95 15.19 33.37
C ILE A 5 1.63 14.56 32.16
N LYS A 6 1.91 13.26 32.24
CA LYS A 6 2.60 12.50 31.19
C LYS A 6 1.76 12.42 29.92
N ILE A 7 2.40 12.64 28.78
CA ILE A 7 1.73 12.69 27.47
C ILE A 7 2.17 11.52 26.60
N GLN A 8 1.20 10.91 25.91
CA GLN A 8 1.44 9.92 24.88
C GLN A 8 1.11 10.51 23.50
N ARG A 9 1.89 10.12 22.48
CA ARG A 9 1.75 10.59 21.10
C ARG A 9 1.53 9.38 20.22
N ASP A 10 0.30 9.21 19.74
CA ASP A 10 -0.03 8.13 18.81
C ASP A 10 -0.65 8.73 17.54
N ASN A 11 -0.07 8.41 16.38
CA ASN A 11 -0.61 8.68 15.04
C ASN A 11 -1.32 10.05 14.91
N ASP A 12 -0.59 11.14 15.16
CA ASP A 12 -1.04 12.55 15.10
C ASP A 12 -1.99 13.02 16.22
N ARG A 13 -2.40 12.15 17.15
CA ARG A 13 -3.17 12.52 18.34
C ARG A 13 -2.29 12.57 19.57
N ILE A 14 -2.55 13.58 20.40
CA ILE A 14 -1.95 13.69 21.71
C ILE A 14 -2.96 13.18 22.74
N THR A 15 -2.55 12.20 23.53
CA THR A 15 -3.38 11.58 24.58
C THR A 15 -2.68 11.66 25.93
N VAL A 16 -3.47 11.54 26.99
CA VAL A 16 -2.99 11.44 28.38
C VAL A 16 -3.68 10.28 29.09
N LEU A 17 -3.09 9.78 30.16
CA LEU A 17 -3.72 8.77 30.99
C LEU A 17 -4.78 9.40 31.88
N ALA A 18 -5.98 8.82 31.90
CA ALA A 18 -7.06 9.27 32.76
C ALA A 18 -6.68 9.18 34.24
N ARG A 19 -5.92 8.14 34.63
CA ARG A 19 -5.45 7.98 36.01
C ARG A 19 -4.47 9.07 36.43
N ASP A 20 -3.57 9.48 35.54
CA ASP A 20 -2.64 10.58 35.81
C ASP A 20 -3.39 11.91 35.99
N LEU A 21 -4.41 12.16 35.16
CA LEU A 21 -5.27 13.33 35.31
C LEU A 21 -6.07 13.29 36.63
N HIS A 22 -6.65 12.14 36.98
CA HIS A 22 -7.39 11.95 38.24
C HIS A 22 -6.50 12.23 39.46
N GLY A 23 -5.28 11.69 39.47
CA GLY A 23 -4.31 11.92 40.53
C GLY A 23 -3.87 13.39 40.63
N PHE A 24 -3.60 14.03 39.49
CA PHE A 24 -3.22 15.44 39.44
C PHE A 24 -4.33 16.38 39.97
N LEU A 25 -5.59 16.03 39.70
CA LEU A 25 -6.76 16.80 40.12
C LEU A 25 -7.11 16.61 41.61
N GLU A 26 -6.41 15.71 42.32
CA GLU A 26 -6.59 15.43 43.76
C GLU A 26 -8.04 15.04 44.11
N ILE A 27 -8.65 14.18 43.29
CA ILE A 27 -10.06 13.81 43.42
C ILE A 27 -10.22 12.70 44.47
N GLU A 28 -11.05 12.95 45.47
CA GLU A 28 -11.29 12.02 46.59
C GLU A 28 -12.02 10.74 46.18
N SER A 29 -12.96 10.83 45.23
CA SER A 29 -13.70 9.67 44.75
C SER A 29 -12.79 8.69 44.01
N ASN A 30 -12.99 7.40 44.21
CA ASN A 30 -12.20 6.37 43.53
C ASN A 30 -12.24 6.54 42.00
N PHE A 31 -11.16 6.14 41.34
CA PHE A 31 -10.96 6.35 39.90
C PHE A 31 -12.10 5.77 39.05
N THR A 32 -12.53 4.54 39.33
CA THR A 32 -13.55 3.84 38.53
C THR A 32 -14.90 4.55 38.55
N THR A 33 -15.36 4.94 39.75
CA THR A 33 -16.62 5.68 39.93
C THR A 33 -16.52 7.06 39.31
N TRP A 34 -15.39 7.73 39.51
CA TRP A 34 -15.13 9.03 38.93
C TRP A 34 -15.16 9.01 37.40
N PHE A 35 -14.41 8.09 36.78
CA PHE A 35 -14.28 8.03 35.32
C PHE A 35 -15.60 7.67 34.66
N ARG A 36 -16.36 6.73 35.23
CA ARG A 36 -17.72 6.40 34.77
C ARG A 36 -18.62 7.64 34.74
N ARG A 37 -18.57 8.48 35.78
CA ARG A 37 -19.30 9.75 35.83
C ARG A 37 -18.78 10.75 34.80
N MET A 38 -17.47 10.79 34.52
CA MET A 38 -16.92 11.67 33.48
C MET A 38 -17.43 11.27 32.08
N CYS A 39 -17.54 9.97 31.78
CA CYS A 39 -18.12 9.49 30.52
C CYS A 39 -19.59 9.90 30.31
N GLU A 40 -20.35 10.16 31.38
CA GLU A 40 -21.75 10.62 31.30
C GLU A 40 -21.90 12.04 30.72
N TYR A 41 -20.81 12.80 30.58
CA TYR A 41 -20.82 14.15 30.00
C TYR A 41 -20.84 14.17 28.45
N GLY A 42 -21.03 13.02 27.80
CA GLY A 42 -21.19 12.92 26.35
C GLY A 42 -19.91 12.56 25.59
N PHE A 43 -18.91 11.97 26.25
CA PHE A 43 -17.71 11.46 25.60
C PHE A 43 -17.96 10.09 24.97
N GLU A 44 -17.37 9.85 23.80
CA GLU A 44 -17.51 8.62 23.04
C GLU A 44 -16.26 7.74 23.14
N GLU A 45 -16.46 6.46 23.47
CA GLU A 45 -15.40 5.44 23.40
C GLU A 45 -14.89 5.35 21.95
N THR A 46 -13.59 5.14 21.76
CA THR A 46 -12.83 5.16 20.49
C THR A 46 -12.55 6.55 19.91
N LYS A 47 -13.37 7.56 20.22
CA LYS A 47 -13.16 8.93 19.75
C LYS A 47 -12.42 9.78 20.78
N ASP A 48 -12.96 9.84 21.98
CA ASP A 48 -12.47 10.69 23.08
C ASP A 48 -11.63 9.90 24.09
N PHE A 49 -11.93 8.61 24.25
CA PHE A 49 -11.14 7.73 25.10
C PHE A 49 -11.05 6.29 24.59
N VAL A 50 -9.98 5.59 24.95
CA VAL A 50 -9.75 4.18 24.64
C VAL A 50 -9.38 3.42 25.92
N PRO A 51 -10.12 2.39 26.33
CA PRO A 51 -9.75 1.56 27.47
C PRO A 51 -8.57 0.65 27.13
N PHE A 52 -7.70 0.42 28.11
CA PHE A 52 -6.67 -0.60 28.04
C PHE A 52 -6.45 -1.25 29.43
N LEU A 53 -5.84 -2.44 29.44
CA LEU A 53 -5.49 -3.13 30.67
C LEU A 53 -4.04 -2.80 31.05
N GLU A 54 -3.82 -2.40 32.30
CA GLU A 54 -2.48 -2.20 32.86
C GLU A 54 -1.73 -3.53 33.04
N GLU A 55 -0.40 -3.48 33.13
CA GLU A 55 0.40 -4.67 33.44
C GLU A 55 0.07 -5.20 34.84
N SER A 56 -0.15 -6.52 34.94
CA SER A 56 -0.49 -7.15 36.22
C SER A 56 0.73 -7.32 37.12
N THR A 57 0.63 -6.88 38.37
CA THR A 57 1.61 -7.11 39.44
C THR A 57 1.22 -8.27 40.38
N GLY A 58 0.50 -9.28 39.85
CA GLY A 58 0.13 -10.49 40.60
C GLY A 58 -1.37 -10.63 40.90
N GLY A 59 -2.24 -9.94 40.17
CA GLY A 59 -3.70 -9.98 40.31
C GLY A 59 -4.46 -9.74 39.01
N ARG A 60 -5.77 -9.45 39.08
CA ARG A 60 -6.55 -9.04 37.90
C ARG A 60 -6.04 -7.67 37.42
N PRO A 61 -5.64 -7.53 36.14
CA PRO A 61 -5.24 -6.25 35.56
C PRO A 61 -6.29 -5.16 35.81
N ALA A 62 -5.85 -3.96 36.21
CA ALA A 62 -6.72 -2.81 36.32
C ALA A 62 -7.01 -2.23 34.92
N THR A 63 -8.22 -1.71 34.73
CA THR A 63 -8.55 -0.95 33.52
C THR A 63 -8.16 0.51 33.73
N ASP A 64 -7.45 1.07 32.75
CA ASP A 64 -7.19 2.50 32.61
C ASP A 64 -7.58 2.95 31.21
N TYR A 65 -7.55 4.27 30.98
CA TYR A 65 -8.06 4.89 29.78
C TYR A 65 -7.07 5.91 29.24
N GLN A 66 -6.79 5.82 27.95
CA GLN A 66 -6.16 6.92 27.23
C GLN A 66 -7.26 7.89 26.81
N ILE A 67 -7.13 9.16 27.17
CA ILE A 67 -8.08 10.21 26.83
C ILE A 67 -7.42 11.26 25.92
N THR A 68 -8.20 11.86 25.03
CA THR A 68 -7.74 12.97 24.20
C THR A 68 -7.46 14.22 25.04
N ILE A 69 -6.62 15.13 24.53
CA ILE A 69 -6.40 16.44 25.16
C ILE A 69 -7.71 17.23 25.25
N GLU A 70 -8.59 17.13 24.25
CA GLU A 70 -9.91 17.75 24.24
C GLU A 70 -10.76 17.30 25.43
N MET A 71 -10.89 15.98 25.62
CA MET A 71 -11.60 15.41 26.77
C MET A 71 -10.96 15.83 28.09
N ALA A 72 -9.63 15.80 28.19
CA ALA A 72 -8.91 16.20 29.40
C ALA A 72 -9.12 17.68 29.76
N LYS A 73 -9.18 18.59 28.77
CA LYS A 73 -9.50 20.02 28.98
C LYS A 73 -10.91 20.20 29.54
N GLU A 74 -11.89 19.47 29.02
CA GLU A 74 -13.27 19.54 29.49
C GLU A 74 -13.41 18.99 30.92
N ILE A 75 -12.82 17.83 31.21
CA ILE A 75 -12.79 17.25 32.56
C ILE A 75 -12.15 18.22 33.57
N ALA A 76 -11.04 18.86 33.20
CA ALA A 76 -10.38 19.85 34.03
C ALA A 76 -11.25 21.11 34.27
N MET A 77 -12.08 21.49 33.29
CA MET A 77 -13.02 22.60 33.42
C MET A 77 -14.20 22.28 34.36
N ILE A 78 -14.66 21.02 34.36
CA ILE A 78 -15.77 20.54 35.21
C ILE A 78 -15.41 20.61 36.70
N GLN A 79 -14.14 20.37 37.08
CA GLN A 79 -13.74 20.33 38.49
C GLN A 79 -13.86 21.68 39.23
N ARG A 80 -13.83 22.81 38.51
CA ARG A 80 -13.96 24.17 39.07
C ARG A 80 -13.03 24.44 40.27
N ASN A 81 -11.83 23.85 40.29
CA ASN A 81 -10.82 24.04 41.34
C ASN A 81 -9.48 24.52 40.74
N GLU A 82 -8.55 24.96 41.60
CA GLU A 82 -7.25 25.50 41.15
C GLU A 82 -6.41 24.46 40.39
N LYS A 83 -6.47 23.19 40.79
CA LYS A 83 -5.80 22.09 40.08
C LYS A 83 -6.35 21.90 38.67
N GLY A 84 -7.68 21.94 38.51
CA GLY A 84 -8.35 21.93 37.21
C GLY A 84 -7.96 23.11 36.34
N LYS A 85 -7.82 24.31 36.92
CA LYS A 85 -7.31 25.48 36.19
C LYS A 85 -5.88 25.28 35.70
N GLN A 86 -4.99 24.73 36.54
CA GLN A 86 -3.61 24.41 36.19
C GLN A 86 -3.53 23.35 35.08
N ALA A 87 -4.28 22.24 35.22
CA ALA A 87 -4.37 21.20 34.18
C ALA A 87 -4.85 21.77 32.85
N ARG A 88 -5.92 22.59 32.89
CA ARG A 88 -6.45 23.24 31.69
C ARG A 88 -5.44 24.16 31.01
N GLN A 89 -4.73 24.99 31.77
CA GLN A 89 -3.70 25.89 31.22
C GLN A 89 -2.54 25.10 30.59
N TYR A 90 -2.12 24.02 31.24
CA TYR A 90 -1.12 23.10 30.72
C TYR A 90 -1.54 22.48 29.39
N PHE A 91 -2.75 21.93 29.31
CA PHE A 91 -3.26 21.34 28.06
C PHE A 91 -3.44 22.35 26.93
N ILE A 92 -3.90 23.56 27.23
CA ILE A 92 -3.99 24.65 26.24
C ILE A 92 -2.60 25.01 25.71
N GLN A 93 -1.60 25.10 26.59
CA GLN A 93 -0.24 25.43 26.18
C GLN A 93 0.36 24.33 25.29
N LEU A 94 0.14 23.06 25.63
CA LEU A 94 0.57 21.93 24.80
C LEU A 94 -0.06 21.94 23.42
N GLU A 95 -1.37 22.20 23.35
CA GLU A 95 -2.10 22.31 22.09
C GLU A 95 -1.58 23.48 21.25
N ASN A 96 -1.32 24.64 21.87
CA ASN A 96 -0.74 25.80 21.18
C ASN A 96 0.66 25.51 20.66
N ASP A 97 1.51 24.84 21.44
CA ASP A 97 2.85 24.46 21.01
C ASP A 97 2.80 23.46 19.85
N TRP A 98 1.86 22.50 19.90
CA TRP A 98 1.63 21.52 18.84
C TRP A 98 1.12 22.14 17.55
N ASN A 99 0.18 23.08 17.68
CA ASN A 99 -0.44 23.81 16.58
C ASN A 99 0.35 25.04 16.16
N SER A 100 1.53 25.28 16.74
CA SER A 100 2.39 26.38 16.33
C SER A 100 2.72 26.25 14.83
N PRO A 101 2.70 27.36 14.06
CA PRO A 101 2.92 27.32 12.61
C PRO A 101 4.19 26.56 12.23
N GLN A 102 5.25 26.72 13.02
CA GLN A 102 6.53 26.03 12.81
C GLN A 102 6.40 24.51 12.97
N LYS A 103 5.67 24.02 13.98
CA LYS A 103 5.48 22.58 14.22
C LYS A 103 4.53 21.95 13.22
N VAL A 104 3.47 22.64 12.81
CA VAL A 104 2.57 22.20 11.75
C VAL A 104 3.32 22.09 10.42
N MET A 105 4.09 23.12 10.07
CA MET A 105 4.89 23.13 8.84
C MET A 105 5.96 22.03 8.83
N ALA A 106 6.64 21.79 9.95
CA ALA A 106 7.63 20.72 10.06
C ALA A 106 7.02 19.33 9.82
N ARG A 107 5.82 19.08 10.35
CA ARG A 107 5.08 17.82 10.11
C ARG A 107 4.66 17.68 8.65
N ALA A 108 4.08 18.74 8.07
CA ALA A 108 3.70 18.75 6.65
C ALA A 108 4.89 18.49 5.72
N LEU A 109 6.05 19.10 6.01
CA LEU A 109 7.28 18.88 5.25
C LEU A 109 7.75 17.42 5.36
N GLN A 110 7.71 16.83 6.55
CA GLN A 110 8.09 15.44 6.77
C GLN A 110 7.18 14.47 6.01
N MET A 111 5.87 14.72 6.00
CA MET A 111 4.91 13.93 5.22
C MET A 111 5.20 14.03 3.72
N SER A 112 5.39 15.24 3.20
CA SER A 112 5.73 15.47 1.79
C SER A 112 7.06 14.79 1.40
N GLN A 113 8.06 14.81 2.29
CA GLN A 113 9.32 14.11 2.05
C GLN A 113 9.15 12.60 1.96
N ARG A 114 8.33 12.00 2.84
CA ARG A 114 8.02 10.56 2.77
C ARG A 114 7.30 10.21 1.47
N GLU A 115 6.32 11.01 1.08
CA GLU A 115 5.58 10.82 -0.17
C GLU A 115 6.48 10.96 -1.40
N LEU A 116 7.38 11.94 -1.41
CA LEU A 116 8.39 12.09 -2.47
C LEU A 116 9.35 10.91 -2.53
N GLN A 117 9.71 10.32 -1.39
CA GLN A 117 10.56 9.13 -1.36
C GLN A 117 9.83 7.91 -1.93
N THR A 118 8.58 7.66 -1.52
CA THR A 118 7.78 6.57 -2.08
C THR A 118 7.58 6.73 -3.58
N LEU A 119 7.22 7.93 -4.05
CA LEU A 119 7.06 8.21 -5.47
C LEU A 119 8.36 8.04 -6.25
N ARG A 120 9.52 8.41 -5.68
CA ARG A 120 10.82 8.19 -6.32
C ARG A 120 11.16 6.72 -6.47
N ILE A 121 10.92 5.92 -5.43
CA ILE A 121 11.14 4.46 -5.48
C ILE A 121 10.26 3.85 -6.57
N GLU A 122 8.97 4.17 -6.59
CA GLU A 122 8.04 3.71 -7.63
C GLU A 122 8.50 4.12 -9.04
N ASN A 123 8.96 5.36 -9.20
CA ASN A 123 9.45 5.86 -10.50
C ASN A 123 10.74 5.15 -10.94
N GLU A 124 11.68 4.91 -10.03
CA GLU A 124 12.91 4.17 -10.31
C GLU A 124 12.62 2.73 -10.74
N GLU A 125 11.63 2.08 -10.13
CA GLU A 125 11.17 0.74 -10.56
C GLU A 125 10.43 0.75 -11.90
N MET A 126 9.69 1.82 -12.21
CA MET A 126 8.93 1.93 -13.45
C MET A 126 9.79 2.36 -14.65
N LYS A 127 10.86 3.11 -14.43
CA LYS A 127 11.74 3.63 -15.49
C LYS A 127 12.32 2.57 -16.44
N PRO A 128 12.89 1.44 -15.98
CA PRO A 128 13.36 0.40 -16.91
C PRO A 128 12.21 -0.25 -17.67
N LYS A 129 11.01 -0.33 -17.06
CA LYS A 129 9.79 -0.89 -17.69
C LYS A 129 9.29 0.01 -18.83
N ALA A 130 9.30 1.33 -18.62
CA ALA A 130 8.90 2.32 -19.63
C ALA A 130 9.89 2.34 -20.81
N LEU A 131 11.19 2.37 -20.52
CA LEU A 131 12.24 2.35 -21.55
C LEU A 131 12.18 1.08 -22.43
N PHE A 132 11.85 -0.08 -21.83
CA PHE A 132 11.65 -1.30 -22.61
C PHE A 132 10.40 -1.24 -23.49
N ALA A 133 9.28 -0.70 -22.97
CA ALA A 133 8.06 -0.54 -23.74
C ALA A 133 8.27 0.40 -24.95
N ASP A 134 9.00 1.50 -24.78
CA ASP A 134 9.31 2.45 -25.85
C ASP A 134 10.26 1.85 -26.89
N ALA A 135 11.30 1.11 -26.47
CA ALA A 135 12.25 0.45 -27.36
C ALA A 135 11.59 -0.65 -28.21
N VAL A 136 10.64 -1.39 -27.64
CA VAL A 136 9.90 -2.44 -28.36
C VAL A 136 8.81 -1.86 -29.26
N SER A 137 8.18 -0.74 -28.86
CA SER A 137 7.19 -0.05 -29.70
C SER A 137 7.83 0.58 -30.95
N THR A 138 9.10 0.98 -30.88
CA THR A 138 9.82 1.61 -31.99
C THR A 138 10.37 0.60 -33.01
N SER A 139 10.63 -0.65 -32.61
CA SER A 139 10.92 -1.74 -33.54
C SER A 139 9.63 -2.35 -34.09
N HIS A 140 9.20 -1.97 -35.29
CA HIS A 140 7.98 -2.49 -35.94
C HIS A 140 8.01 -4.01 -36.30
N ASP A 141 9.05 -4.75 -35.90
CA ASP A 141 9.25 -6.13 -36.29
C ASP A 141 8.59 -7.14 -35.33
N SER A 142 7.90 -8.10 -35.92
CA SER A 142 7.35 -9.24 -35.19
C SER A 142 8.41 -10.32 -34.92
N ILE A 143 8.42 -10.84 -33.70
CA ILE A 143 9.39 -11.84 -33.26
C ILE A 143 8.75 -13.21 -33.03
N LEU A 144 9.55 -14.27 -33.05
CA LEU A 144 9.07 -15.60 -32.67
C LEU A 144 8.77 -15.68 -31.17
N ILE A 145 7.82 -16.52 -30.78
CA ILE A 145 7.51 -16.78 -29.35
C ILE A 145 8.76 -17.27 -28.59
N GLY A 146 9.65 -18.02 -29.23
CA GLY A 146 10.94 -18.41 -28.64
C GLY A 146 11.88 -17.23 -28.37
N GLN A 147 11.86 -16.19 -29.22
CA GLN A 147 12.62 -14.96 -28.98
C GLN A 147 11.98 -14.14 -27.85
N LEU A 148 10.64 -14.06 -27.81
CA LEU A 148 9.93 -13.44 -26.70
C LEU A 148 10.29 -14.12 -25.35
N ALA A 149 10.37 -15.45 -25.30
CA ALA A 149 10.77 -16.16 -24.08
C ALA A 149 12.18 -15.76 -23.60
N LYS A 150 13.13 -15.56 -24.53
CA LYS A 150 14.48 -15.07 -24.19
C LYS A 150 14.44 -13.64 -23.64
N LEU A 151 13.63 -12.76 -24.24
CA LEU A 151 13.45 -11.39 -23.77
C LEU A 151 12.84 -11.36 -22.37
N ILE A 152 11.80 -12.15 -22.10
CA ILE A 152 11.19 -12.26 -20.76
C ILE A 152 12.22 -12.76 -19.74
N LYS A 153 13.05 -13.74 -20.12
CA LYS A 153 14.14 -14.24 -19.27
C LYS A 153 15.21 -13.19 -18.97
N GLN A 154 15.58 -12.36 -19.94
CA GLN A 154 16.52 -11.25 -19.74
C GLN A 154 15.95 -10.17 -18.81
N ASN A 155 14.63 -9.99 -18.77
CA ASN A 155 13.93 -9.07 -17.87
C ASN A 155 13.65 -9.67 -16.46
N GLY A 156 14.41 -10.68 -16.04
CA GLY A 156 14.36 -11.22 -14.67
C GLY A 156 13.30 -12.30 -14.42
N CYS A 157 12.52 -12.69 -15.43
CA CYS A 157 11.52 -13.75 -15.29
C CYS A 157 12.03 -15.08 -15.81
N ASP A 158 12.32 -16.04 -14.92
CA ASP A 158 12.75 -17.39 -15.35
C ASP A 158 11.64 -18.17 -16.06
N ILE A 159 11.52 -17.97 -17.38
CA ILE A 159 10.65 -18.71 -18.28
C ILE A 159 11.45 -19.20 -19.49
N GLY A 160 11.20 -20.45 -19.88
CA GLY A 160 11.77 -21.04 -21.09
C GLY A 160 10.75 -21.07 -22.23
N GLN A 161 11.22 -21.26 -23.47
CA GLN A 161 10.35 -21.34 -24.65
C GLN A 161 9.19 -22.32 -24.46
N ASN A 162 9.46 -23.57 -24.06
CA ASN A 162 8.41 -24.58 -23.90
C ASN A 162 7.40 -24.21 -22.80
N ARG A 163 7.89 -23.64 -21.68
CA ARG A 163 7.03 -23.13 -20.59
C ARG A 163 6.12 -21.99 -21.08
N LEU A 164 6.65 -21.06 -21.88
CA LEU A 164 5.87 -19.96 -22.45
C LEU A 164 4.80 -20.47 -23.42
N PHE A 165 5.14 -21.41 -24.29
CA PHE A 165 4.17 -22.03 -25.20
C PHE A 165 3.05 -22.75 -24.44
N THR A 166 3.38 -23.49 -23.38
CA THR A 166 2.38 -24.14 -22.52
C THR A 166 1.46 -23.13 -21.85
N TRP A 167 2.04 -22.12 -21.20
CA TRP A 167 1.27 -21.07 -20.54
C TRP A 167 0.34 -20.32 -21.52
N MET A 168 0.83 -19.99 -22.72
CA MET A 168 0.02 -19.30 -23.73
C MET A 168 -1.16 -20.14 -24.22
N ARG A 169 -1.02 -21.47 -24.26
CA ARG A 169 -2.12 -22.39 -24.59
C ARG A 169 -3.12 -22.50 -23.44
N GLU A 170 -2.64 -22.66 -22.21
CA GLU A 170 -3.48 -22.73 -21.00
C GLU A 170 -4.27 -21.44 -20.79
N ASN A 171 -3.73 -20.29 -21.20
CA ASN A 171 -4.36 -18.97 -21.08
C ASN A 171 -5.08 -18.52 -22.37
N GLU A 172 -5.41 -19.45 -23.27
CA GLU A 172 -6.22 -19.20 -24.47
C GLU A 172 -5.65 -18.15 -25.44
N TYR A 173 -4.33 -17.91 -25.42
CA TYR A 173 -3.66 -17.10 -26.44
C TYR A 173 -3.34 -17.92 -27.69
N LEU A 174 -3.06 -19.22 -27.50
CA LEU A 174 -2.78 -20.17 -28.57
C LEU A 174 -3.74 -21.36 -28.50
N CYS A 175 -4.07 -21.90 -29.67
CA CYS A 175 -4.88 -23.11 -29.81
C CYS A 175 -4.11 -24.37 -29.34
N THR A 176 -4.85 -25.33 -28.78
CA THR A 176 -4.31 -26.50 -28.06
C THR A 176 -4.35 -27.81 -28.85
N LYS A 177 -5.05 -27.89 -29.99
CA LYS A 177 -5.30 -29.15 -30.72
C LYS A 177 -5.37 -28.94 -32.24
N GLY A 178 -5.17 -30.03 -32.98
CA GLY A 178 -5.36 -30.12 -34.44
C GLY A 178 -4.36 -29.31 -35.26
N ASP A 179 -4.74 -29.03 -36.51
CA ASP A 179 -3.90 -28.28 -37.48
C ASP A 179 -3.63 -26.83 -37.07
N ASN A 180 -4.36 -26.33 -36.07
CA ASN A 180 -4.18 -25.02 -35.48
C ASN A 180 -3.33 -25.05 -34.21
N TYR A 181 -2.70 -26.17 -33.86
CA TYR A 181 -1.81 -26.22 -32.69
C TYR A 181 -0.75 -25.11 -32.74
N ASN A 182 -0.63 -24.33 -31.67
CA ASN A 182 0.22 -23.12 -31.58
C ASN A 182 -0.16 -21.94 -32.50
N MET A 183 -1.31 -21.98 -33.17
CA MET A 183 -1.87 -20.83 -33.85
C MET A 183 -2.56 -19.91 -32.83
N PRO A 184 -2.53 -18.58 -33.03
CA PRO A 184 -3.18 -17.66 -32.13
C PRO A 184 -4.70 -17.83 -32.18
N THR A 185 -5.35 -17.65 -31.03
CA THR A 185 -6.82 -17.65 -30.98
C THR A 185 -7.38 -16.39 -31.65
N GLN A 186 -8.62 -16.45 -32.10
CA GLN A 186 -9.30 -15.29 -32.70
C GLN A 186 -9.27 -14.07 -31.76
N LYS A 187 -9.53 -14.28 -30.47
CA LYS A 187 -9.43 -13.26 -29.41
C LYS A 187 -8.03 -12.65 -29.31
N ALA A 188 -6.98 -13.44 -29.45
CA ALA A 188 -5.60 -12.95 -29.38
C ALA A 188 -5.21 -12.16 -30.64
N MET A 189 -5.73 -12.55 -31.80
CA MET A 189 -5.57 -11.86 -33.09
C MET A 189 -6.29 -10.51 -33.10
N GLU A 190 -7.55 -10.45 -32.65
CA GLU A 190 -8.34 -9.21 -32.56
C GLU A 190 -7.71 -8.19 -31.61
N ARG A 191 -7.02 -8.66 -30.57
CA ARG A 191 -6.25 -7.79 -29.67
C ARG A 191 -4.95 -7.27 -30.29
N GLY A 192 -4.55 -7.79 -31.45
CA GLY A 192 -3.34 -7.43 -32.18
C GLY A 192 -2.06 -7.89 -31.50
N LEU A 193 -2.12 -8.98 -30.71
CA LEU A 193 -0.96 -9.50 -29.97
C LEU A 193 -0.05 -10.38 -30.83
N PHE A 194 -0.60 -10.97 -31.89
CA PHE A 194 0.09 -11.88 -32.78
C PHE A 194 -0.19 -11.55 -34.24
N GLU A 195 0.69 -12.04 -35.10
CA GLU A 195 0.49 -12.12 -36.53
C GLU A 195 0.92 -13.51 -37.03
N ILE A 196 0.40 -13.92 -38.19
CA ILE A 196 0.74 -15.20 -38.81
C ILE A 196 1.59 -14.90 -40.05
N LYS A 197 2.79 -15.49 -40.12
CA LYS A 197 3.60 -15.48 -41.35
C LYS A 197 3.55 -16.84 -42.02
N GLU A 198 3.17 -16.85 -43.30
CA GLU A 198 3.14 -18.03 -44.12
C GLU A 198 4.39 -18.13 -44.99
N ARG A 199 4.97 -19.33 -45.09
CA ARG A 199 6.08 -19.61 -45.99
C ARG A 199 5.79 -20.90 -46.74
N THR A 200 5.88 -20.81 -48.05
CA THR A 200 5.81 -21.95 -48.97
C THR A 200 7.19 -22.57 -49.14
N VAL A 201 7.30 -23.87 -48.94
CA VAL A 201 8.52 -24.65 -49.15
C VAL A 201 8.25 -25.66 -50.25
N ASN A 202 9.02 -25.57 -51.34
CA ASN A 202 8.97 -26.55 -52.43
C ASN A 202 9.94 -27.68 -52.07
N ASN A 203 9.43 -28.89 -51.97
CA ASN A 203 10.23 -30.06 -51.65
C ASN A 203 10.86 -30.63 -52.94
N PRO A 204 11.98 -31.37 -52.83
CA PRO A 204 12.64 -32.00 -53.98
C PRO A 204 11.78 -33.01 -54.74
N ASP A 205 10.71 -33.51 -54.12
CA ASP A 205 9.73 -34.45 -54.70
C ASP A 205 8.62 -33.76 -55.51
N GLY A 206 8.68 -32.43 -55.66
CA GLY A 206 7.66 -31.64 -56.37
C GLY A 206 6.45 -31.26 -55.51
N SER A 207 6.37 -31.74 -54.27
CA SER A 207 5.29 -31.35 -53.34
C SER A 207 5.52 -29.94 -52.78
N VAL A 208 4.43 -29.22 -52.53
CA VAL A 208 4.44 -27.87 -51.97
C VAL A 208 3.92 -27.92 -50.54
N ARG A 209 4.72 -27.49 -49.56
CA ARG A 209 4.32 -27.41 -48.15
C ARG A 209 4.21 -25.95 -47.71
N THR A 210 3.00 -25.52 -47.35
CA THR A 210 2.78 -24.23 -46.69
C THR A 210 2.95 -24.37 -45.19
N THR A 211 3.85 -23.57 -44.61
CA THR A 211 4.08 -23.51 -43.17
C THR A 211 3.60 -22.18 -42.62
N ARG A 212 2.79 -22.22 -41.56
CA ARG A 212 2.26 -21.04 -40.87
C ARG A 212 2.96 -20.89 -39.54
N THR A 213 3.50 -19.71 -39.26
CA THR A 213 4.24 -19.43 -38.03
C THR A 213 3.63 -18.27 -37.29
N THR A 214 3.27 -18.50 -36.04
CA THR A 214 2.80 -17.47 -35.11
C THR A 214 3.97 -16.59 -34.65
N LYS A 215 3.86 -15.29 -34.88
CA LYS A 215 4.79 -14.27 -34.39
C LYS A 215 4.10 -13.29 -33.47
N VAL A 216 4.86 -12.71 -32.56
CA VAL A 216 4.40 -11.73 -31.57
C VAL A 216 4.66 -10.34 -32.13
N THR A 217 3.62 -9.52 -32.24
CA THR A 217 3.74 -8.11 -32.68
C THR A 217 4.46 -7.27 -31.62
N GLY A 218 4.94 -6.07 -31.94
CA GLY A 218 5.50 -5.15 -30.93
C GLY A 218 4.54 -4.90 -29.75
N LYS A 219 3.25 -4.74 -30.05
CA LYS A 219 2.18 -4.67 -29.03
C LYS A 219 2.11 -5.93 -28.16
N GLY A 220 2.17 -7.10 -28.77
CA GLY A 220 2.20 -8.38 -28.06
C GLY A 220 3.43 -8.54 -27.17
N GLN A 221 4.60 -8.07 -27.62
CA GLN A 221 5.84 -8.13 -26.86
C GLN A 221 5.74 -7.32 -25.58
N ILE A 222 5.28 -6.06 -25.65
CA ILE A 222 5.04 -5.20 -24.49
C ILE A 222 4.02 -5.87 -23.54
N TYR A 223 2.92 -6.37 -24.10
CA TYR A 223 1.85 -7.00 -23.33
C TYR A 223 2.34 -8.21 -22.52
N PHE A 224 3.07 -9.13 -23.14
CA PHE A 224 3.53 -10.34 -22.45
C PHE A 224 4.67 -10.05 -21.48
N VAL A 225 5.61 -9.16 -21.81
CA VAL A 225 6.67 -8.78 -20.86
C VAL A 225 6.08 -8.16 -19.61
N ASN A 226 5.13 -7.23 -19.74
CA ASN A 226 4.41 -6.66 -18.61
C ASN A 226 3.65 -7.74 -17.82
N LYS A 227 2.97 -8.66 -18.51
CA LYS A 227 2.19 -9.71 -17.86
C LYS A 227 3.06 -10.65 -17.02
N PHE A 228 4.26 -11.00 -17.46
CA PHE A 228 5.16 -11.89 -16.73
C PHE A 228 6.04 -11.16 -15.69
N CYS A 229 6.49 -9.93 -15.98
CA CYS A 229 7.48 -9.23 -15.14
C CYS A 229 6.87 -8.29 -14.11
N ILE A 230 5.60 -7.88 -14.23
CA ILE A 230 4.94 -6.96 -13.28
C ILE A 230 4.26 -7.70 -12.12
N HIS A 231 3.82 -8.95 -12.30
CA HIS A 231 3.06 -9.70 -11.28
C HIS A 231 3.94 -10.57 -10.36
N LYS A 232 5.21 -10.21 -10.18
CA LYS A 232 6.14 -10.87 -9.25
C LYS A 232 6.57 -9.95 -8.08
N GLY A 233 5.68 -9.06 -7.67
CA GLY A 233 5.72 -8.35 -6.40
C GLY A 233 4.48 -8.71 -5.59
#